data_AF-A0AAE7M320-F1
#
_entry.id   AF-A0AAE7M320-F1
#
_cell.length_a   1.000
_cell.length_b   1.000
_cell.length_c   1.000
_cell.angle_alpha   90.00
_cell.angle_beta   90.00
_cell.angle_gamma   90.00
#
_symmetry.space_group_name_H-M   'P 1'
#
loop_
_entity.id
_entity.type
_entity.pdbx_description
1 polymer ?
#
loop_
_entity_poly.entity_id
_entity_poly.type
_entity_poly.pdbx_seq_one_letter_code
_entity_poly.pdbx_strand_id
1 'polypeptide(L)' 'MFMTRTRDFHRFHRWTAKLRRRSLRQALPEPREGELQPTHPVAEVRCREWQRDQLHDLIELDEAEAIA' A
#
# COMPACT_ATOMS: atom_id res chain seq x y z
N MET A 1 -14.35 24.51 2.03
CA MET A 1 -14.70 23.07 1.86
C MET A 1 -14.05 22.54 0.58
N PHE A 2 -12.74 22.26 0.58
CA PHE A 2 -12.00 21.79 -0.60
C PHE A 2 -11.09 20.57 -0.32
N MET A 3 -11.10 20.03 0.92
CA MET A 3 -10.08 19.07 1.38
C MET A 3 -10.37 17.59 1.09
N THR A 4 -11.54 17.22 0.57
CA THR A 4 -11.92 15.80 0.41
C THR A 4 -11.55 15.17 -0.94
N ARG A 5 -11.40 15.97 -2.01
CA ARG A 5 -11.10 15.44 -3.36
C ARG A 5 -9.69 14.85 -3.48
N THR A 6 -8.71 15.39 -2.75
CA THR A 6 -7.30 15.00 -2.87
C THR A 6 -6.98 13.72 -2.09
N ARG A 7 -7.60 13.54 -0.91
CA ARG A 7 -7.36 12.37 -0.05
C ARG A 7 -7.86 11.07 -0.66
N ASP A 8 -9.12 11.04 -1.11
CA ASP A 8 -9.71 9.83 -1.69
C ASP A 8 -9.01 9.45 -3.00
N PHE A 9 -8.51 10.45 -3.74
CA PHE A 9 -7.66 10.27 -4.91
C PHE A 9 -6.32 9.61 -4.54
N HIS A 10 -5.60 10.10 -3.53
CA HIS A 10 -4.35 9.48 -3.08
C HIS A 10 -4.56 8.04 -2.57
N ARG A 11 -5.65 7.80 -1.83
CA ARG A 11 -6.03 6.46 -1.38
C ARG A 11 -6.25 5.50 -2.56
N PHE A 12 -7.00 5.94 -3.56
CA PHE A 12 -7.23 5.17 -4.78
C PHE A 12 -5.92 4.89 -5.54
N HIS A 13 -5.03 5.88 -5.66
CA HIS A 13 -3.72 5.70 -6.31
C HIS A 13 -2.81 4.73 -5.55
N ARG A 14 -2.78 4.80 -4.22
CA ARG A 14 -2.02 3.85 -3.39
C ARG A 14 -2.56 2.43 -3.56
N TRP A 15 -3.87 2.25 -3.52
CA TRP A 15 -4.51 0.96 -3.71
C TRP A 15 -4.24 0.37 -5.11
N THR A 16 -4.44 1.16 -6.18
CA THR A 16 -4.19 0.69 -7.55
C THR A 16 -2.72 0.38 -7.82
N ALA A 17 -1.77 1.15 -7.28
CA ALA A 17 -0.35 0.85 -7.39
C ALA A 17 0.01 -0.49 -6.74
N LYS A 18 -0.54 -0.80 -5.56
CA LYS A 18 -0.36 -2.10 -4.90
C LYS A 18 -0.92 -3.24 -5.74
N LEU A 19 -2.12 -3.08 -6.30
CA LEU A 19 -2.74 -4.08 -7.17
C LEU A 19 -1.87 -4.37 -8.41
N ARG A 20 -1.37 -3.31 -9.08
CA ARG A 20 -0.49 -3.43 -10.24
C ARG A 20 0.82 -4.15 -9.90
N ARG A 21 1.49 -3.78 -8.80
CA ARG A 21 2.72 -4.46 -8.34
C ARG A 21 2.48 -5.94 -8.03
N ARG A 22 1.28 -6.30 -7.52
CA ARG A 22 0.93 -7.71 -7.28
C ARG A 22 0.72 -8.46 -8.58
N SER A 23 -0.07 -7.89 -9.51
CA SER A 23 -0.34 -8.49 -10.81
C SER A 23 0.95 -8.70 -11.62
N LEU A 24 1.85 -7.72 -11.61
CA LEU A 24 3.14 -7.83 -12.29
C LEU A 24 3.99 -8.97 -11.71
N ARG A 25 4.06 -9.09 -10.39
CA ARG A 25 4.79 -10.20 -9.74
C ARG A 25 4.22 -11.57 -10.10
N GLN A 26 2.92 -11.69 -10.33
CA GLN A 26 2.25 -12.93 -10.73
C GLN A 26 2.42 -13.26 -12.23
N ALA A 27 2.60 -12.24 -13.06
CA ALA A 27 2.75 -12.40 -14.52
C ALA A 27 4.20 -12.72 -14.94
N LEU A 28 5.18 -12.51 -14.05
CA LEU A 28 6.57 -12.85 -14.28
C LEU A 28 6.80 -14.35 -14.02
N PRO A 29 7.49 -15.09 -14.91
CA PRO A 29 7.76 -16.52 -14.71
C PRO A 29 8.60 -16.79 -13.45
N GLU A 30 8.25 -17.85 -12.71
CA GLU A 30 9.13 -18.52 -11.74
C GLU A 30 9.97 -19.56 -12.50
N PRO A 31 11.27 -19.77 -12.18
CA PRO A 31 11.99 -19.36 -10.98
C PRO A 31 12.89 -18.15 -11.19
N ARG A 32 12.92 -17.22 -10.23
CA ARG A 32 13.87 -16.10 -10.23
C ARG A 32 15.13 -16.45 -9.45
N GLU A 33 16.20 -16.78 -10.17
CA GLU A 33 17.51 -17.02 -9.56
C GLU A 33 17.95 -15.78 -8.74
N GLY A 34 18.20 -15.99 -7.44
CA GLY A 34 18.68 -14.93 -6.54
C GLY A 34 17.61 -14.15 -5.77
N GLU A 35 16.32 -14.48 -5.89
CA GLU A 35 15.31 -13.84 -5.02
C GLU A 35 15.42 -14.33 -3.58
N LEU A 36 15.47 -13.36 -2.65
CA LEU A 36 15.41 -13.63 -1.23
C LEU A 36 14.09 -14.36 -0.94
N GLN A 37 14.21 -15.59 -0.44
CA GLN A 37 13.05 -16.35 -0.01
C GLN A 37 12.31 -15.56 1.07
N PRO A 38 10.96 -15.50 1.01
CA PRO A 38 10.19 -14.82 2.03
C PRO A 38 10.52 -15.41 3.39
N THR A 39 11.14 -14.62 4.26
CA THR A 39 11.47 -15.02 5.64
C THR A 39 10.22 -15.14 6.51
N HIS A 40 9.13 -14.52 6.08
CA HIS A 40 7.85 -14.48 6.78
C HIS A 40 6.75 -15.08 5.89
N PRO A 41 5.74 -15.75 6.48
CA PRO A 41 4.58 -16.21 5.76
C PRO A 41 3.90 -15.06 4.99
N VAL A 42 3.42 -15.36 3.78
CA VAL A 42 2.75 -14.37 2.91
C VAL A 42 1.57 -13.68 3.61
N ALA A 43 0.85 -14.42 4.46
CA ALA A 43 -0.26 -13.87 5.26
C ALA A 43 0.20 -12.80 6.26
N GLU A 44 1.34 -13.00 6.91
CA GLU A 44 1.90 -12.05 7.87
C GLU A 44 2.37 -10.76 7.17
N VAL A 45 3.04 -10.90 6.02
CA VAL A 45 3.45 -9.77 5.19
C VAL A 45 2.23 -8.95 4.76
N ARG A 46 1.14 -9.61 4.35
CA ARG A 46 -0.12 -8.92 3.99
C ARG A 46 -0.73 -8.16 5.16
N CYS A 47 -0.73 -8.76 6.35
CA CYS A 47 -1.24 -8.12 7.56
C CYS A 47 -0.45 -6.85 7.91
N ARG A 48 0.89 -6.94 7.89
CA ARG A 48 1.77 -5.79 8.15
C ARG A 48 1.57 -4.66 7.14
N GLU A 49 1.49 -4.97 5.85
CA GLU A 49 1.23 -3.95 4.82
C GLU A 49 -0.15 -3.30 5.01
N TRP A 50 -1.18 -4.06 5.40
CA TRP A 50 -2.49 -3.51 5.70
C TRP A 50 -2.48 -2.56 6.90
N GLN A 51 -1.79 -2.93 7.98
CA GLN A 51 -1.61 -2.06 9.15
C GLN A 51 -0.88 -0.76 8.78
N ARG A 52 0.14 -0.86 7.94
CA ARG A 52 0.90 0.30 7.46
C ARG A 52 0.05 1.25 6.63
N ASP A 53 -0.86 0.72 5.82
CA ASP A 53 -1.83 1.52 5.09
C ASP A 53 -2.80 2.27 6.02
N GLN A 54 -3.31 1.60 7.06
CA GLN A 54 -4.17 2.25 8.05
C GLN A 54 -3.44 3.39 8.77
N LEU A 55 -2.17 3.17 9.13
CA LEU A 55 -1.35 4.20 9.76
C LEU A 55 -1.15 5.42 8.84
N HIS A 56 -0.87 5.19 7.56
CA HIS A 56 -0.75 6.29 6.60
C HIS A 56 -2.05 7.09 6.45
N ASP A 57 -3.21 6.41 6.45
CA ASP A 57 -4.50 7.10 6.41
C ASP A 57 -4.75 7.93 7.68
N LEU A 58 -4.29 7.47 8.86
CA LEU A 58 -4.37 8.24 10.11
C LEU A 58 -3.44 9.46 10.12
N ILE A 59 -2.20 9.32 9.62
CA ILE A 59 -1.26 10.43 9.51
C ILE A 59 -1.79 11.52 8.57
N GLU A 60 -2.36 11.15 7.43
CA GLU A 60 -2.97 12.11 6.51
C GLU A 60 -4.16 12.86 7.11
N LEU A 61 -4.89 12.23 8.04
CA LEU A 61 -5.97 12.88 8.79
C LEU A 61 -5.41 13.92 9.77
N ASP A 62 -4.37 13.54 10.52
CA ASP A 62 -3.70 14.41 11.49
C ASP A 62 -3.07 15.64 10.81
N GLU A 63 -2.38 15.43 9.68
CA GLU A 63 -1.82 16.52 8.86
C GLU A 63 -2.90 17.46 8.32
N ALA A 64 -4.07 16.93 7.92
CA ALA A 64 -5.17 17.75 7.44
C ALA A 64 -5.83 18.56 8.57
N GLU A 65 -5.88 18.03 9.79
CA GLU A 65 -6.39 18.71 10.98
C GLU A 65 -5.44 19.82 11.46
N ALA A 66 -4.12 19.59 11.39
CA ALA A 66 -3.11 20.58 11.80
C ALA A 66 -3.02 21.82 10.88
N ILE A 67 -3.52 21.75 9.66
CA ILE A 67 -3.51 22.85 8.67
C ILE A 67 -4.82 23.66 8.70
N ALA A 68 -5.88 23.14 9.35
CA ALA A 68 -7.20 23.75 9.42
C ALA A 68 -7.35 24.75 10.58
#